data_AF-A0AAU9QF97-F1
#
_entry.id   AF-A0AAU9QF97-F1
#
_cell.length_a   1.000
_cell.length_b   1.000
_cell.length_c   1.000
_cell.angle_alpha   90.00
_cell.angle_beta   90.00
_cell.angle_gamma   90.00
#
_symmetry.space_group_name_H-M   'P 1'
#
loop_
_entity.id
_entity.type
_entity.pdbx_description
1 polymer ?
#
loop_
_entity_poly.entity_id
_entity_poly.type
_entity_poly.pdbx_seq_one_letter_code
_entity_poly.pdbx_strand_id
1 'polypeptide(L)'
;MKITLTNIVGSALLLTTFASHSAQVNLINPSFEESFSGWTEIDPTAVSGVAFDGAKSAKFSGTGARLEQTITVAKNTEYTLSAYVLKTANIGVTVGNDTFSKATSNSDWAQVNVTFNSGDHSQVTIFGEYDGAEGRVDLFQLSSSDIIAPPITSYLRPRPSSAAIR
;
A
#
# COMPACT_ATOMS: atom_id res chain seq x y z
N MET A 1 35.78 44.45 -34.03
CA MET A 1 35.86 43.21 -33.23
C MET A 1 34.45 42.59 -33.21
N LYS A 2 34.23 41.46 -33.89
CA LYS A 2 32.93 40.76 -33.94
C LYS A 2 32.86 39.78 -32.77
N ILE A 3 31.88 39.95 -31.89
CA ILE A 3 31.56 38.99 -30.82
C ILE A 3 30.39 38.15 -31.30
N THR A 4 30.65 36.87 -31.57
CA THR A 4 29.65 35.88 -31.97
C THR A 4 29.04 35.28 -30.70
N LEU A 5 27.72 35.41 -30.53
CA LEU A 5 26.99 34.77 -29.43
C LEU A 5 26.65 33.33 -29.83
N THR A 6 27.22 32.37 -29.11
CA THR A 6 26.89 30.95 -29.25
C THR A 6 25.62 30.67 -28.45
N ASN A 7 24.54 30.26 -29.12
CA ASN A 7 23.32 29.82 -28.46
C ASN A 7 23.56 28.49 -27.73
N ILE A 8 23.53 28.52 -26.39
CA ILE A 8 23.37 27.31 -25.58
C ILE A 8 21.89 26.95 -25.63
N VAL A 9 21.54 25.89 -26.36
CA VAL A 9 20.21 25.30 -26.28
C VAL A 9 20.11 24.60 -24.92
N GLY A 10 19.57 25.31 -23.93
CA GLY A 10 19.22 24.73 -22.65
C GLY A 10 18.03 23.78 -22.83
N SER A 11 18.27 22.47 -22.72
CA SER A 11 17.19 21.50 -22.56
C SER A 11 16.47 21.78 -21.25
N ALA A 12 15.26 22.35 -21.33
CA ALA A 12 14.38 22.45 -20.17
C ALA A 12 13.93 21.03 -19.78
N LEU A 13 14.45 20.51 -18.68
CA LEU A 13 13.91 19.32 -18.02
C LEU A 13 12.56 19.73 -17.40
N LEU A 14 11.46 19.39 -18.09
CA LEU A 14 10.12 19.51 -17.54
C LEU A 14 9.96 18.51 -16.40
N LEU A 15 10.03 18.98 -15.16
CA LEU A 15 9.70 18.21 -13.98
C LEU A 15 8.17 18.15 -13.88
N THR A 16 7.56 17.07 -14.37
CA THR A 16 6.12 16.83 -14.18
C THR A 16 5.88 16.34 -12.75
N THR A 17 5.18 17.12 -11.95
CA THR A 17 4.70 16.69 -10.63
C THR A 17 3.49 15.79 -10.83
N PHE A 18 3.60 14.52 -10.45
CA PHE A 18 2.44 13.63 -10.35
C PHE A 18 1.75 13.88 -9.01
N ALA A 19 0.41 13.96 -9.02
CA ALA A 19 -0.37 13.91 -7.80
C ALA A 19 -0.65 12.42 -7.49
N SER A 20 -0.17 11.93 -6.36
CA SER A 20 -0.55 10.61 -5.85
C SER A 20 -1.93 10.73 -5.21
N HIS A 21 -2.92 10.04 -5.77
CA HIS A 21 -4.21 9.87 -5.13
C HIS A 21 -4.22 8.54 -4.38
N SER A 22 -4.75 8.54 -3.15
CA SER A 22 -4.91 7.32 -2.38
C SER A 22 -6.37 7.12 -2.01
N ALA A 23 -6.91 5.94 -2.32
CA ALA A 23 -8.25 5.54 -1.96
C ALA A 23 -8.21 4.40 -0.93
N GLN A 24 -8.96 4.53 0.15
CA GLN A 24 -9.04 3.50 1.18
C GLN A 24 -9.90 2.33 0.70
N VAL A 25 -9.39 1.11 0.86
CA VAL A 25 -10.12 -0.14 0.65
C VAL A 25 -10.82 -0.52 1.96
N ASN A 26 -12.10 -0.85 1.88
CA ASN A 26 -12.88 -1.25 3.04
C ASN A 26 -12.46 -2.63 3.54
N LEU A 27 -12.03 -2.71 4.80
CA LEU A 27 -11.74 -3.95 5.51
C LEU A 27 -12.84 -4.23 6.52
N ILE A 28 -13.16 -5.50 6.75
CA ILE A 28 -14.11 -5.89 7.79
C ILE A 28 -13.37 -5.96 9.12
N ASN A 29 -13.94 -5.29 10.14
CA ASN A 29 -13.46 -5.33 11.52
C ASN A 29 -11.93 -5.14 11.65
N PRO A 30 -11.35 -4.04 11.11
CA PRO A 30 -9.90 -3.87 11.02
C PRO A 30 -9.20 -3.69 12.37
N SER A 31 -9.93 -3.29 13.42
CA SER A 31 -9.45 -3.10 14.80
C SER A 31 -9.95 -4.16 15.78
N PHE A 32 -10.55 -5.26 15.30
CA PHE A 32 -10.92 -6.41 16.13
C PHE A 32 -11.93 -6.14 17.27
N GLU A 33 -12.70 -5.06 17.18
CA GLU A 33 -13.74 -4.70 18.17
C GLU A 33 -14.87 -5.75 18.22
N GLU A 34 -15.07 -6.48 17.13
CA GLU A 34 -15.99 -7.62 17.01
C GLU A 34 -15.25 -8.96 17.07
N SER A 35 -14.21 -9.05 17.92
CA SER A 35 -13.31 -10.21 17.98
C SER A 35 -12.69 -10.47 16.60
N PHE A 36 -12.71 -11.69 16.08
CA PHE A 36 -12.19 -12.03 14.74
C PHE A 36 -13.28 -12.16 13.68
N SER A 37 -14.45 -11.54 13.88
CA SER A 37 -15.49 -11.47 12.85
C SER A 37 -14.91 -10.90 11.54
N GLY A 38 -15.12 -11.59 10.42
CA GLY A 38 -14.58 -11.22 9.11
C GLY A 38 -13.12 -11.63 8.86
N TRP A 39 -12.45 -12.23 9.84
CA TRP A 39 -11.08 -12.76 9.72
C TRP A 39 -11.07 -14.28 9.87
N THR A 40 -10.19 -14.95 9.13
CA THR A 40 -9.95 -16.39 9.24
C THR A 40 -8.77 -16.63 10.18
N GLU A 41 -8.99 -17.36 11.27
CA GLU A 41 -7.91 -17.89 12.10
C GLU A 41 -7.32 -19.15 11.45
N ILE A 42 -6.03 -19.12 11.14
CA ILE A 42 -5.31 -20.31 10.62
C ILE A 42 -4.86 -21.19 11.79
N ASP A 43 -4.29 -20.55 12.81
CA ASP A 43 -3.93 -21.16 14.09
C ASP A 43 -4.34 -20.21 15.22
N PRO A 44 -4.60 -20.73 16.43
CA PRO A 44 -5.24 -19.99 17.51
C PRO A 44 -4.58 -18.65 17.81
N THR A 45 -5.37 -17.58 17.68
CA THR A 45 -4.99 -16.21 18.06
C THR A 45 -5.83 -15.79 19.26
N ALA A 46 -5.34 -14.88 20.09
CA ALA A 46 -6.10 -14.39 21.25
C ALA A 46 -6.55 -12.94 21.04
N VAL A 47 -7.77 -12.61 21.50
CA VAL A 47 -8.20 -11.21 21.62
C VAL A 47 -7.54 -10.62 22.87
N SER A 48 -6.90 -9.46 22.72
CA SER A 48 -6.24 -8.70 23.78
C SER A 48 -7.08 -7.51 24.20
N GLY A 49 -7.09 -7.17 25.50
CA GLY A 49 -7.63 -5.89 26.00
C GLY A 49 -6.62 -4.74 26.01
N VAL A 50 -5.39 -4.99 25.53
CA VAL A 50 -4.39 -3.95 25.23
C VAL A 50 -4.48 -3.67 23.75
N ALA A 51 -4.87 -2.45 23.39
CA ALA A 51 -5.17 -2.03 22.02
C ALA A 51 -4.44 -0.72 21.66
N PHE A 52 -4.34 -0.45 20.36
CA PHE A 52 -3.91 0.84 19.85
C PHE A 52 -5.11 1.77 19.68
N ASP A 53 -6.18 1.24 19.06
CA ASP A 53 -7.46 1.93 18.88
C ASP A 53 -8.58 1.09 19.50
N GLY A 54 -9.63 1.75 20.00
CA GLY A 54 -10.73 1.05 20.65
C GLY A 54 -10.32 0.30 21.93
N ALA A 55 -10.80 -0.93 22.08
CA ALA A 55 -10.66 -1.73 23.30
C ALA A 55 -10.01 -3.09 23.06
N LYS A 56 -9.88 -3.54 21.80
CA LYS A 56 -9.40 -4.87 21.45
C LYS A 56 -8.25 -4.84 20.45
N SER A 57 -7.43 -5.87 20.48
CA SER A 57 -6.45 -6.14 19.42
C SER A 57 -6.26 -7.64 19.21
N ALA A 58 -5.63 -8.02 18.09
CA ALA A 58 -5.13 -9.37 17.93
C ALA A 58 -3.84 -9.56 18.74
N LYS A 59 -3.68 -10.71 19.40
CA LYS A 59 -2.48 -11.12 20.14
C LYS A 59 -2.00 -12.48 19.66
N PHE A 60 -0.77 -12.52 19.18
CA PHE A 60 -0.09 -13.70 18.70
C PHE A 60 0.93 -14.15 19.75
N SER A 61 0.76 -15.35 20.33
CA SER A 61 1.61 -15.83 21.44
C SER A 61 2.29 -17.18 21.16
N GLY A 62 1.94 -17.87 20.06
CA GLY A 62 2.45 -19.19 19.75
C GLY A 62 2.79 -19.34 18.28
N THR A 63 3.75 -20.23 17.99
CA THR A 63 4.14 -20.59 16.64
C THR A 63 2.92 -21.00 15.82
N GLY A 64 2.81 -20.44 14.61
CA GLY A 64 1.70 -20.68 13.69
C GLY A 64 0.55 -19.68 13.81
N ALA A 65 0.35 -19.05 14.97
CA ALA A 65 -0.78 -18.13 15.20
C ALA A 65 -0.85 -17.04 14.13
N ARG A 66 -1.98 -16.98 13.41
CA ARG A 66 -2.15 -16.16 12.22
C ARG A 66 -3.62 -15.87 11.96
N LEU A 67 -3.89 -14.62 11.59
CA LEU A 67 -5.18 -14.12 11.14
C LEU A 67 -5.08 -13.63 9.71
N GLU A 68 -6.08 -13.96 8.90
CA GLU A 68 -6.14 -13.58 7.49
C GLU A 68 -7.47 -12.93 7.11
N GLN A 69 -7.43 -12.01 6.16
CA GLN A 69 -8.63 -11.52 5.49
C GLN A 69 -8.38 -11.42 3.99
N THR A 70 -9.30 -11.98 3.21
CA THR A 70 -9.23 -11.93 1.75
C THR A 70 -9.99 -10.71 1.22
N ILE A 71 -9.32 -9.85 0.47
CA ILE A 71 -9.79 -8.54 0.04
C ILE A 71 -9.86 -8.46 -1.48
N THR A 72 -10.96 -7.93 -2.01
CA THR A 72 -11.08 -7.60 -3.43
C THR A 72 -10.28 -6.34 -3.74
N VAL A 73 -9.47 -6.39 -4.80
CA VAL A 73 -8.63 -5.27 -5.26
C VAL A 73 -8.79 -5.05 -6.76
N ALA A 74 -8.54 -3.83 -7.22
CA ALA A 74 -8.33 -3.55 -8.63
C ALA A 74 -7.00 -4.15 -9.10
N LYS A 75 -6.97 -4.66 -10.33
CA LYS A 75 -5.77 -5.23 -10.96
C LYS A 75 -4.78 -4.13 -11.34
N ASN A 76 -3.50 -4.49 -11.37
CA ASN A 76 -2.36 -3.66 -11.76
C ASN A 76 -2.30 -2.34 -10.98
N THR A 77 -2.67 -2.39 -9.70
CA THR A 77 -2.74 -1.24 -8.81
C THR A 77 -1.74 -1.40 -7.67
N GLU A 78 -1.04 -0.31 -7.34
CA GLU A 78 -0.17 -0.22 -6.16
C GLU A 78 -1.01 -0.03 -4.90
N TYR A 79 -0.67 -0.76 -3.85
CA TYR A 79 -1.32 -0.66 -2.55
C TYR A 79 -0.30 -0.53 -1.43
N THR A 80 -0.70 0.14 -0.36
CA THR A 80 -0.01 0.11 0.93
C THR A 80 -0.94 -0.49 1.97
N LEU A 81 -0.54 -1.63 2.52
CA LEU A 81 -1.10 -2.20 3.74
C LEU A 81 -0.40 -1.58 4.93
N SER A 82 -1.16 -1.17 5.94
CA SER A 82 -0.62 -0.72 7.21
C SER A 82 -1.36 -1.32 8.40
N ALA A 83 -0.66 -1.49 9.51
CA ALA A 83 -1.25 -1.80 10.81
C ALA A 83 -0.35 -1.29 11.93
N TYR A 84 -0.90 -1.14 13.13
CA TYR A 84 -0.13 -0.82 14.32
C TYR A 84 0.34 -2.09 15.00
N VAL A 85 1.62 -2.16 15.34
CA VAL A 85 2.25 -3.33 15.94
C VAL A 85 2.90 -2.97 17.27
N LEU A 86 2.57 -3.73 18.31
CA LEU A 86 3.20 -3.68 19.63
C LEU A 86 3.94 -4.99 19.91
N LYS A 87 5.18 -4.89 20.37
CA LYS A 87 6.13 -6.01 20.48
C LYS A 87 6.33 -6.68 19.13
N THR A 88 6.36 -8.02 19.07
CA THR A 88 6.84 -8.78 17.93
C THR A 88 5.71 -9.38 17.12
N ALA A 89 5.59 -8.97 15.86
CA ALA A 89 4.66 -9.57 14.91
C ALA A 89 5.14 -9.35 13.47
N ASN A 90 4.64 -10.19 12.56
CA ASN A 90 4.78 -9.99 11.11
C ASN A 90 3.41 -9.62 10.54
N ILE A 91 3.37 -8.59 9.70
CA ILE A 91 2.19 -8.25 8.90
C ILE A 91 2.53 -8.39 7.42
N GLY A 92 1.55 -8.70 6.60
CA GLY A 92 1.80 -8.81 5.18
C GLY A 92 0.58 -9.09 4.34
N VAL A 93 0.86 -9.38 3.08
CA VAL A 93 -0.12 -9.66 2.05
C VAL A 93 0.42 -10.73 1.10
N THR A 94 -0.45 -11.63 0.70
CA THR A 94 -0.20 -12.63 -0.33
C THR A 94 -0.98 -12.24 -1.60
N VAL A 95 -0.27 -12.18 -2.71
CA VAL A 95 -0.77 -11.85 -4.05
C VAL A 95 -0.45 -13.02 -4.97
N GLY A 96 -1.43 -13.88 -5.23
CA GLY A 96 -1.16 -15.13 -5.93
C GLY A 96 -0.19 -16.02 -5.14
N ASN A 97 1.01 -16.25 -5.69
CA ASN A 97 2.07 -17.04 -5.04
C ASN A 97 3.10 -16.17 -4.31
N ASP A 98 3.06 -14.85 -4.49
CA ASP A 98 4.03 -13.93 -3.92
C ASP A 98 3.55 -13.43 -2.56
N THR A 99 4.47 -13.27 -1.62
CA THR A 99 4.19 -12.71 -0.29
C THR A 99 5.07 -11.52 -0.02
N PHE A 100 4.44 -10.42 0.38
CA PHE A 100 5.09 -9.18 0.80
C PHE A 100 4.79 -9.01 2.28
N SER A 101 5.81 -8.95 3.13
CA SER A 101 5.61 -8.86 4.57
C SER A 101 6.70 -8.06 5.26
N LYS A 102 6.41 -7.67 6.50
CA LYS A 102 7.36 -6.96 7.35
C LYS A 102 7.20 -7.40 8.80
N ALA A 103 8.21 -8.11 9.26
CA ALA A 103 8.43 -8.44 10.66
C ALA A 103 8.96 -7.21 11.41
N THR A 104 8.48 -7.00 12.64
CA THR A 104 8.95 -5.90 13.50
C THR A 104 8.91 -6.30 14.97
N SER A 105 9.70 -5.61 15.78
CA SER A 105 9.66 -5.69 17.24
C SER A 105 9.74 -4.28 17.83
N ASN A 106 8.65 -3.80 18.42
CA ASN A 106 8.55 -2.43 18.93
C ASN A 106 8.31 -2.40 20.44
N SER A 107 8.92 -1.44 21.14
CA SER A 107 8.70 -1.22 22.58
C SER A 107 7.35 -0.59 22.91
N ASP A 108 6.75 0.11 21.93
CA ASP A 108 5.42 0.73 21.98
C ASP A 108 4.73 0.51 20.63
N TRP A 109 3.45 0.88 20.50
CA TRP A 109 2.73 0.81 19.23
C TRP A 109 3.42 1.65 18.16
N ALA A 110 3.72 1.01 17.02
CA ALA A 110 4.24 1.70 15.85
C ALA A 110 3.53 1.22 14.59
N GLN A 111 3.26 2.15 13.67
CA GLN A 111 2.68 1.82 12.38
C GLN A 111 3.72 1.14 11.49
N VAL A 112 3.34 0.00 10.92
CA VAL A 112 4.13 -0.76 9.97
C VAL A 112 3.44 -0.68 8.61
N ASN A 113 4.21 -0.46 7.55
CA ASN A 113 3.73 -0.36 6.19
C ASN A 113 4.36 -1.45 5.31
N VAL A 114 3.55 -2.04 4.43
CA VAL A 114 3.95 -3.00 3.38
C VAL A 114 3.33 -2.54 2.07
N THR A 115 4.18 -2.25 1.08
CA THR A 115 3.74 -1.85 -0.27
C THR A 115 3.83 -3.04 -1.21
N PHE A 116 2.84 -3.18 -2.08
CA PHE A 116 2.75 -4.25 -3.06
C PHE A 116 1.93 -3.82 -4.29
N ASN A 117 2.18 -4.46 -5.44
CA ASN A 117 1.31 -4.37 -6.61
C ASN A 117 0.39 -5.59 -6.67
N SER A 118 -0.88 -5.40 -7.01
CA SER A 118 -1.82 -6.52 -7.16
C SER A 118 -1.55 -7.40 -8.39
N GLY A 119 -0.77 -6.92 -9.37
CA GLY A 119 -0.61 -7.55 -10.68
C GLY A 119 -1.97 -7.85 -11.31
N ASP A 120 -2.08 -8.95 -12.05
CA ASP A 120 -3.35 -9.36 -12.67
C ASP A 120 -4.37 -9.98 -11.70
N HIS A 121 -4.10 -9.98 -10.39
CA HIS A 121 -5.01 -10.51 -9.37
C HIS A 121 -6.07 -9.48 -8.97
N SER A 122 -7.32 -9.93 -8.89
CA SER A 122 -8.45 -9.14 -8.37
C SER A 122 -8.74 -9.40 -6.90
N GLN A 123 -7.89 -10.18 -6.24
CA GLN A 123 -8.04 -10.58 -4.85
C GLN A 123 -6.67 -10.81 -4.22
N VAL A 124 -6.51 -10.39 -2.98
CA VAL A 124 -5.31 -10.57 -2.17
C VAL A 124 -5.69 -11.02 -0.77
N THR A 125 -4.77 -11.65 -0.04
CA THR A 125 -4.99 -12.03 1.36
C THR A 125 -4.06 -11.23 2.24
N ILE A 126 -4.60 -10.36 3.09
CA ILE A 126 -3.83 -9.65 4.12
C ILE A 126 -3.76 -10.49 5.39
N PHE A 127 -2.70 -10.30 6.18
CA PHE A 127 -2.51 -11.07 7.40
C PHE A 127 -1.70 -10.35 8.49
N GLY A 128 -1.88 -10.84 9.70
CA GLY A 128 -0.95 -10.65 10.83
C GLY A 128 -0.64 -12.01 11.47
N GLU A 129 0.60 -12.21 11.91
CA GLU A 129 1.04 -13.48 12.48
C GLU A 129 2.14 -13.35 13.53
N TYR A 130 2.32 -14.44 14.27
CA TYR A 130 3.40 -14.64 15.23
C TYR A 130 4.77 -14.62 14.56
N ASP A 131 5.72 -13.90 15.16
CA ASP A 131 7.11 -13.79 14.67
C ASP A 131 8.13 -14.06 15.79
N GLY A 132 8.05 -15.23 16.42
CA GLY A 132 9.07 -15.71 17.36
C GLY A 132 8.94 -15.21 18.81
N ALA A 133 8.10 -14.22 19.08
CA ALA A 133 7.72 -13.80 20.44
C ALA A 133 6.29 -13.23 20.49
N GLU A 134 5.73 -13.07 21.70
CA GLU A 134 4.40 -12.49 21.84
C GLU A 134 4.35 -11.05 21.30
N GLY A 135 3.39 -10.78 20.42
CA GLY A 135 3.06 -9.42 20.01
C GLY A 135 1.61 -9.25 19.64
N ARG A 136 1.28 -8.01 19.28
CA ARG A 136 -0.07 -7.57 18.99
C ARG A 136 -0.10 -6.77 17.71
N VAL A 137 -1.20 -6.91 16.99
CA VAL A 137 -1.50 -6.10 15.81
C VAL A 137 -2.90 -5.53 15.95
N ASP A 138 -3.07 -4.30 15.51
CA ASP A 138 -4.32 -3.56 15.57
C ASP A 138 -4.45 -2.59 14.39
N LEU A 139 -5.68 -2.17 14.12
CA LEU A 139 -6.06 -1.14 13.14
C LEU A 139 -5.44 -1.36 11.76
N PHE A 140 -5.82 -2.44 11.09
CA PHE A 140 -5.43 -2.68 9.70
C PHE A 140 -6.06 -1.63 8.76
N GLN A 141 -5.27 -1.15 7.80
CA GLN A 141 -5.73 -0.26 6.74
C GLN A 141 -5.09 -0.68 5.43
N LEU A 142 -5.84 -0.62 4.34
CA LEU A 142 -5.34 -0.85 3.00
C LEU A 142 -5.74 0.32 2.13
N SER A 143 -4.77 0.90 1.41
CA SER A 143 -5.02 2.04 0.55
C SER A 143 -4.35 1.85 -0.80
N SER A 144 -5.08 2.07 -1.90
CA SER A 144 -4.48 2.13 -3.23
C SER A 144 -3.66 3.41 -3.37
N SER A 145 -2.72 3.40 -4.32
CA SER A 145 -1.99 4.58 -4.77
C SER A 145 -2.08 4.63 -6.29
N ASP A 146 -2.90 5.54 -6.81
CA ASP A 146 -2.98 5.78 -8.24
C ASP A 146 -2.11 6.99 -8.60
N ILE A 147 -1.26 6.81 -9.61
CA ILE A 147 -0.51 7.92 -10.21
C ILE A 147 -1.39 8.52 -11.30
N ILE A 148 -2.04 9.65 -11.02
CA ILE A 148 -2.75 10.40 -12.07
C ILE A 148 -1.71 11.25 -12.78
N ALA A 149 -1.40 10.92 -14.04
CA ALA A 149 -0.62 11.79 -14.89
C ALA A 149 -1.32 13.16 -15.00
N PRO A 150 -0.60 14.29 -14.87
CA PRO A 150 -1.22 15.59 -15.11
C PRO A 150 -1.85 15.60 -16.51
N PRO A 151 -2.97 16.31 -16.71
CA PRO A 151 -3.64 16.36 -18.00
C PRO A 151 -2.61 16.75 -19.08
N ILE A 152 -2.36 15.85 -20.03
CA ILE A 152 -1.55 16.14 -21.19
C ILE A 152 -2.32 17.13 -22.06
N THR A 153 -2.03 18.42 -21.94
CA THR A 153 -2.44 19.40 -22.94
C THR A 153 -1.70 19.04 -24.23
N SER A 154 -2.34 18.29 -25.12
CA SER A 154 -1.84 18.09 -26.46
C SER A 154 -1.82 19.46 -27.14
N TYR A 155 -0.66 20.12 -27.17
CA TYR A 155 -0.45 21.23 -28.09
C TYR A 155 -0.51 20.63 -29.48
N LEU A 156 -1.70 20.70 -30.10
CA LEU A 156 -1.84 20.54 -31.54
C LEU A 156 -0.90 21.57 -32.17
N ARG A 157 0.29 21.15 -32.62
CA ARG A 157 1.04 21.96 -33.57
C ARG A 157 0.14 22.09 -34.79
N PRO A 158 -0.17 23.31 -35.25
CA PRO A 158 -0.85 23.47 -36.53
C PRO A 158 -0.06 22.70 -37.58
N ARG A 159 -0.73 21.75 -38.24
CA ARG A 159 -0.15 21.08 -39.42
C ARG A 159 0.15 22.20 -40.42
N PRO A 160 1.41 22.43 -40.85
CA PRO A 160 1.65 23.42 -41.89
C PRO A 160 0.83 22.99 -43.11
N SER A 161 -0.08 23.86 -43.57
CA SER A 161 -0.83 23.59 -44.79
C SER A 161 0.19 23.51 -45.92
N SER A 162 0.28 22.36 -46.57
CA SER A 162 1.01 22.21 -47.81
C SER A 162 0.27 23.04 -48.86
N ALA A 163 0.71 24.28 -49.08
CA ALA A 163 0.26 25.08 -50.20
C ALA A 163 0.86 24.45 -51.46
N ALA A 164 -0.03 23.95 -52.30
CA ALA A 164 0.28 23.27 -53.54
C ALA A 164 0.99 24.20 -54.55
N ILE A 165 1.88 23.57 -55.30
CA ILE A 165 2.53 24.01 -56.53
C ILE A 165 1.52 24.68 -57.47
N ARG A 166 1.82 25.90 -57.94
CA ARG A 166 1.66 26.34 -59.34
C ARG A 166 2.65 27.45 -59.66
#